data_AF-A0A4Y8MVG6-F1
#
_entry.id   AF-A0A4Y8MVG6-F1
#
_cell.length_a   1.000
_cell.length_b   1.000
_cell.length_c   1.000
_cell.angle_alpha   90.00
_cell.angle_beta   90.00
_cell.angle_gamma   90.00
#
_symmetry.space_group_name_H-M   'P 1'
#
loop_
_entity.id
_entity.type
_entity.pdbx_description
1 polymer ?
#
loop_
_entity_poly.entity_id
_entity_poly.type
_entity_poly.pdbx_seq_one_letter_code
_entity_poly.pdbx_strand_id
1 'polypeptide(L)' 'MLVVSLIALGIASICFGLYSLIQAFDVFDLPTPFRIWFSRALVAMAVGVFALHIGGKRAEAL' A
#
# COMPACT_ATOMS: atom_id res chain seq x y z
N MET A 1 -9.82 8.26 17.43
CA MET A 1 -9.98 6.89 16.90
C MET A 1 -9.82 6.82 15.39
N LEU A 2 -10.65 7.53 14.60
CA LEU A 2 -10.62 7.43 13.13
C LEU A 2 -9.27 7.80 12.48
N VAL A 3 -8.59 8.85 12.99
CA VAL A 3 -7.26 9.26 12.51
C VAL A 3 -6.22 8.15 12.70
N VAL A 4 -6.17 7.56 13.89
CA VAL A 4 -5.25 6.46 14.22
C VAL A 4 -5.53 5.25 13.33
N SER A 5 -6.81 4.93 13.07
CA SER A 5 -7.19 3.85 12.17
C SER A 5 -6.77 4.10 10.71
N LEU A 6 -6.90 5.33 10.21
CA LEU A 6 -6.44 5.70 8.86
C LEU A 6 -4.91 5.58 8.72
N ILE A 7 -4.17 6.02 9.73
CA ILE A 7 -2.71 5.93 9.73
C ILE A 7 -2.28 4.46 9.79
N ALA A 8 -2.85 3.67 10.69
CA ALA A 8 -2.54 2.24 10.81
C ALA A 8 -2.88 1.47 9.53
N LEU A 9 -4.03 1.76 8.92
CA LEU A 9 -4.44 1.17 7.64
C LEU A 9 -3.47 1.56 6.52
N GLY A 10 -3.05 2.84 6.48
CA GLY A 10 -2.10 3.35 5.50
C GLY A 10 -0.76 2.62 5.57
N ILE A 11 -0.21 2.47 6.78
CA ILE A 11 1.04 1.73 7.02
C ILE A 11 0.87 0.26 6.61
N ALA A 12 -0.19 -0.41 7.06
CA ALA A 12 -0.44 -1.81 6.73
C ALA A 12 -0.57 -2.04 5.22
N SER A 13 -1.26 -1.13 4.51
CA SER A 13 -1.40 -1.17 3.06
C SER A 13 -0.06 -0.99 2.33
N ILE A 14 0.81 -0.11 2.82
CA ILE A 14 2.16 0.04 2.26
C ILE A 14 2.99 -1.22 2.50
N CYS A 15 2.95 -1.80 3.70
CA CYS A 15 3.64 -3.06 3.99
C CYS A 15 3.17 -4.20 3.06
N PHE A 16 1.86 -4.32 2.84
CA PHE A 16 1.30 -5.29 1.90
C PHE A 16 1.72 -5.00 0.44
N GLY A 17 1.81 -3.73 0.06
CA GLY A 17 2.31 -3.32 -1.25
C GLY A 17 3.77 -3.69 -1.46
N LEU A 18 4.62 -3.46 -0.46
CA LEU A 18 6.04 -3.86 -0.49
C LEU A 18 6.19 -5.38 -0.57
N TYR A 19 5.42 -6.13 0.22
CA TYR A 19 5.40 -7.59 0.13
C TYR A 19 4.98 -8.08 -1.26
N SER A 20 3.93 -7.49 -1.83
CA SER A 20 3.48 -7.82 -3.20
C SER A 20 4.53 -7.46 -4.25
N LEU A 21 5.33 -6.41 -4.02
CA LEU A 21 6.42 -6.01 -4.91
C LEU A 21 7.58 -7.00 -4.84
N ILE A 22 7.94 -7.48 -3.64
CA ILE A 22 8.94 -8.55 -3.47
C ILE A 22 8.49 -9.80 -4.23
N GLN A 23 7.23 -10.20 -4.09
CA GLN A 23 6.68 -11.33 -4.85
C GLN A 23 6.68 -11.09 -6.35
N ALA A 24 6.41 -9.86 -6.81
CA ALA A 24 6.51 -9.55 -8.24
C ALA A 24 7.93 -9.83 -8.76
N PHE A 25 8.96 -9.40 -8.03
CA PHE A 25 10.34 -9.66 -8.42
C PHE A 25 10.74 -11.14 -8.35
N ASP A 26 10.14 -11.92 -7.46
CA ASP A 26 10.37 -13.37 -7.35
C ASP A 26 9.88 -14.13 -8.61
N VAL A 27 8.84 -13.63 -9.28
CA VAL A 27 8.27 -14.20 -10.51
C VAL A 27 8.47 -13.30 -11.74
N PHE A 28 9.55 -12.52 -11.76
CA PHE A 28 9.82 -11.52 -12.81
C PHE A 28 9.94 -12.13 -14.21
N ASP A 29 10.36 -13.39 -14.30
CA ASP A 29 10.48 -14.18 -15.52
C ASP A 29 9.12 -14.61 -16.11
N LEU A 30 8.06 -14.59 -15.30
CA LEU A 30 6.72 -14.99 -15.70
C LEU A 30 5.84 -13.75 -15.94
N PRO A 31 5.50 -13.41 -17.19
CA PRO A 31 4.86 -12.13 -17.52
C PRO A 31 3.47 -11.94 -16.89
N THR A 32 2.69 -13.02 -16.77
CA THR A 32 1.34 -12.95 -16.19
C THR A 32 1.37 -12.84 -14.66
N PRO A 33 2.06 -13.73 -13.92
CA PRO A 33 2.26 -13.60 -12.48
C PRO A 33 2.90 -12.27 -12.06
N PHE A 34 3.97 -11.84 -12.75
CA PHE A 34 4.62 -10.55 -12.50
C PHE A 34 3.60 -9.40 -12.57
N ARG A 35 2.83 -9.33 -13.65
CA ARG A 35 1.84 -8.26 -13.86
C ARG A 35 0.78 -8.24 -12.75
N ILE A 36 0.34 -9.41 -12.28
CA ILE A 36 -0.65 -9.50 -11.21
C ILE A 36 -0.08 -8.98 -9.90
N TRP A 37 1.09 -9.46 -9.48
CA TRP A 37 1.74 -9.04 -8.23
C TRP A 37 2.16 -7.58 -8.24
N PHE A 38 2.72 -7.11 -9.35
CA PHE A 38 3.10 -5.72 -9.52
C PHE A 38 1.88 -4.79 -9.49
N SER A 39 0.77 -5.17 -10.14
CA SER A 39 -0.47 -4.38 -10.09
C SER A 39 -1.05 -4.31 -8.67
N ARG A 40 -1.02 -5.43 -7.93
CA ARG A 40 -1.42 -5.46 -6.51
C ARG A 40 -0.55 -4.55 -5.65
N ALA A 41 0.77 -4.59 -5.86
CA ALA A 41 1.72 -3.72 -5.17
C ALA A 41 1.39 -2.24 -5.42
N LEU A 42 1.19 -1.87 -6.68
CA LEU A 42 0.88 -0.49 -7.07
C LEU A 42 -0.42 0.00 -6.43
N VAL A 43 -1.50 -0.79 -6.49
CA VAL A 43 -2.79 -0.43 -5.89
C VAL A 43 -2.67 -0.31 -4.37
N ALA A 44 -2.01 -1.26 -3.71
CA ALA A 44 -1.82 -1.23 -2.26
C ALA A 44 -0.99 -0.04 -1.78
N MET A 45 0.07 0.32 -2.52
CA MET A 45 0.85 1.52 -2.24
C MET A 45 0.02 2.79 -2.44
N ALA A 46 -0.75 2.89 -3.52
CA ALA A 46 -1.62 4.04 -3.77
C ALA A 46 -2.66 4.22 -2.65
N VAL A 47 -3.38 3.14 -2.29
CA VAL A 47 -4.36 3.16 -1.19
C VAL A 47 -3.69 3.54 0.13
N GLY A 48 -2.51 3.00 0.41
CA GLY A 48 -1.75 3.31 1.62
C GLY A 48 -1.36 4.78 1.72
N VAL A 49 -0.84 5.35 0.63
CA VAL A 49 -0.47 6.77 0.54
C VAL A 49 -1.70 7.67 0.70
N PHE A 50 -2.83 7.33 0.07
CA PHE A 50 -4.07 8.10 0.24
C PHE A 50 -4.58 8.05 1.69
N ALA A 51 -4.58 6.88 2.32
CA ALA A 51 -4.99 6.74 3.72
C ALA A 51 -4.08 7.53 4.66
N LEU A 52 -2.76 7.49 4.44
CA LEU A 52 -1.79 8.30 5.20
C LEU A 52 -1.98 9.80 4.97
N HIS A 53 -2.21 10.23 3.73
CA HIS A 53 -2.36 11.65 3.42
C HIS A 53 -3.62 12.24 4.10
N ILE A 54 -4.74 11.51 4.04
CA ILE A 54 -5.99 11.93 4.68
C ILE A 54 -5.87 11.84 6.20
N GLY A 55 -5.27 10.75 6.72
CA GLY A 55 -5.01 10.57 8.14
C GLY A 55 -4.11 11.66 8.71
N GLY A 56 -3.02 11.99 8.03
CA GLY A 56 -2.07 13.05 8.41
C GLY A 56 -2.72 14.43 8.44
N LYS A 57 -3.43 14.83 7.37
CA LYS A 57 -4.15 16.10 7.36
C LYS A 57 -5.19 16.21 8.48
N ARG A 58 -5.87 15.11 8.82
CA ARG A 58 -6.82 15.10 9.94
C ARG A 58 -6.13 15.06 11.31
N ALA A 59 -4.91 14.56 11.40
CA ALA A 59 -4.10 14.63 12.62
C ALA A 59 -3.61 16.05 12.89
N GLU A 60 -3.21 16.79 11.85
CA GLU A 60 -2.79 18.20 11.95
C GLU A 60 -3.95 19.14 12.32
N ALA A 61 -5.18 18.77 11.96
CA ALA A 61 -6.38 19.55 12.25
C ALA A 61 -7.00 19.29 13.64
N LEU A 62 -6.39 18.43 14.46
CA LEU A 62 -6.84 17.99 15.78
C LEU A 62 -5.94 18.57 16.88
#